data_AF-A0A0D6LL70-F1
#
_entry.id   AF-A0A0D6LL70-F1
#
_cell.length_a   1.000
_cell.length_b   1.000
_cell.length_c   1.000
_cell.angle_alpha   90.00
_cell.angle_beta   90.00
_cell.angle_gamma   90.00
#
_symmetry.space_group_name_H-M   'P 1'
#
loop_
_entity.id
_entity.type
_entity.pdbx_description
1 polymer ?
#
loop_
_entity_poly.entity_id
_entity_poly.type
_entity_poly.pdbx_seq_one_letter_code
_entity_poly.pdbx_strand_id
1 'polypeptide(L)'
;MSRCGPPNKHRLLQVERLFRQNIRSSRSRSLDCRNDRPTRPVGGSHSARYPRTKCKLLEDGVNGSISGLTQDEKRLIEVCWFKCTQKQLKKCAEDIFSDILHTDESLLKLFRLESLPSNRLRENEYFKAHSANFSIVLNLVVTSIGDNFEQTCEALQTLGYQHVSLRDHGFQTIYWDIFTDCFERNRPPSFRKDAEKEAWSRMILFILSQMKVGYHRGLADRKMERLSVPVIY
;
A
#
# COMPACT_ATOMS: atom_id res chain seq x y z
N MET A 1 -7.99 5.75 37.83
CA MET A 1 -7.16 4.59 37.39
C MET A 1 -7.47 4.32 35.92
N SER A 2 -6.74 4.94 34.99
CA SER A 2 -6.97 4.81 33.55
C SER A 2 -6.01 3.78 32.96
N ARG A 3 -6.53 2.64 32.50
CA ARG A 3 -5.75 1.62 31.79
C ARG A 3 -5.52 2.07 30.34
N CYS A 4 -4.33 2.59 30.03
CA CYS A 4 -3.78 2.55 28.68
C CYS A 4 -3.40 1.11 28.35
N GLY A 5 -4.18 0.43 27.50
CA GLY A 5 -3.75 -0.83 26.88
C GLY A 5 -2.81 -0.56 25.70
N PRO A 6 -1.83 -1.41 25.38
CA PRO A 6 -0.94 -1.19 24.23
C PRO A 6 -1.53 -1.83 22.96
N PRO A 7 -1.80 -1.10 21.86
CA PRO A 7 -2.32 -1.74 20.66
C PRO A 7 -1.53 -1.46 19.38
N ASN A 8 -0.29 -0.93 19.46
CA ASN A 8 0.41 -0.45 18.27
C ASN A 8 1.32 -1.51 17.60
N LYS A 9 2.03 -2.34 18.39
CA LYS A 9 2.97 -3.34 17.85
C LYS A 9 2.29 -4.42 17.00
N HIS A 10 1.11 -4.91 17.41
CA HIS A 10 0.43 -5.99 16.70
C HIS A 10 -0.06 -5.57 15.30
N ARG A 11 -0.47 -4.30 15.13
CA ARG A 11 -0.95 -3.77 13.85
C ARG A 11 0.22 -3.51 12.90
N LEU A 12 1.30 -2.90 13.39
CA LEU A 12 2.55 -2.77 12.66
C LEU A 12 3.08 -4.15 12.20
N LEU A 13 3.01 -5.18 13.04
CA LEU A 13 3.37 -6.55 12.68
C LEU A 13 2.44 -7.16 11.64
N GLN A 14 1.15 -6.81 11.62
CA GLN A 14 0.22 -7.27 10.59
C GLN A 14 0.53 -6.64 9.23
N VAL A 15 0.83 -5.33 9.22
CA VAL A 15 1.31 -4.65 8.02
C VAL A 15 2.68 -5.20 7.61
N GLU A 16 3.58 -5.48 8.55
CA GLU A 16 4.87 -6.14 8.28
C GLU A 16 4.71 -7.56 7.72
N ARG A 17 3.72 -8.31 8.19
CA ARG A 17 3.36 -9.62 7.62
C ARG A 17 2.81 -9.48 6.21
N LEU A 18 1.97 -8.47 5.93
CA LEU A 18 1.58 -8.15 4.56
C LEU A 18 2.79 -7.81 3.70
N PHE A 19 3.72 -7.00 4.22
CA PHE A 19 4.98 -6.64 3.55
C PHE A 19 5.81 -7.89 3.23
N ARG A 20 5.86 -8.90 4.11
CA ARG A 20 6.55 -10.18 3.88
C ARG A 20 5.80 -11.11 2.91
N GLN A 21 4.46 -11.13 2.95
CA GLN A 21 3.64 -11.95 2.06
C GLN A 21 3.64 -11.43 0.62
N ASN A 22 3.64 -10.11 0.41
CA ASN A 22 3.74 -9.52 -0.93
C ASN A 22 5.08 -9.87 -1.62
N ILE A 23 6.19 -9.86 -0.86
CA ILE A 23 7.51 -10.33 -1.32
C ILE A 23 7.47 -11.83 -1.68
N ARG A 24 6.79 -12.66 -0.89
CA ARG A 24 6.64 -14.11 -1.17
C ARG A 24 5.79 -14.35 -2.41
N SER A 25 4.63 -13.70 -2.58
CA SER A 25 3.81 -13.84 -3.79
C SER A 25 4.57 -13.48 -5.07
N SER A 26 5.48 -12.52 -4.99
CA SER A 26 6.34 -12.10 -6.11
C SER A 26 7.48 -13.09 -6.40
N ARG A 27 7.99 -13.81 -5.39
CA ARG A 27 9.08 -14.80 -5.53
C ARG A 27 8.59 -16.24 -5.76
N SER A 28 7.44 -16.62 -5.22
CA SER A 28 6.93 -17.99 -5.17
C SER A 28 6.33 -18.50 -6.50
N ARG A 29 6.34 -17.71 -7.57
CA ARG A 29 5.88 -18.14 -8.91
C ARG A 29 6.96 -18.05 -9.99
N SER A 30 8.23 -18.01 -9.59
CA SER A 30 9.42 -18.03 -10.47
C SER A 30 10.11 -19.40 -10.54
N LEU A 31 9.46 -20.49 -10.12
CA LEU A 31 10.04 -21.83 -10.15
C LEU A 31 9.18 -22.79 -10.98
N ASP A 32 9.25 -22.60 -12.29
CA ASP A 32 9.08 -23.68 -13.28
C ASP A 32 10.06 -23.43 -14.43
N CYS A 33 11.34 -23.60 -14.13
CA CYS A 33 12.41 -23.87 -15.10
C CYS A 33 13.44 -24.76 -14.37
N ARG A 34 13.40 -26.06 -14.65
CA ARG A 34 14.40 -27.05 -14.20
C ARG A 34 15.77 -26.72 -14.80
N ASN A 35 16.82 -26.65 -13.98
CA ASN A 35 17.91 -27.65 -13.97
C ASN A 35 19.02 -27.34 -12.94
N ASP A 36 19.50 -28.45 -12.37
CA ASP A 36 20.81 -28.74 -11.75
C ASP A 36 21.40 -27.95 -10.58
N ARG A 37 21.64 -28.73 -9.52
CA ARG A 37 22.52 -28.49 -8.35
C ARG A 37 24.01 -28.56 -8.80
N PRO A 38 24.99 -27.96 -8.07
CA PRO A 38 25.26 -28.30 -6.67
C PRO A 38 25.56 -27.16 -5.69
N THR A 39 25.28 -27.51 -4.43
CA THR A 39 25.66 -26.99 -3.11
C THR A 39 26.67 -25.84 -3.00
N ARG A 40 26.24 -24.75 -2.32
CA ARG A 40 27.10 -23.77 -1.63
C ARG A 40 27.14 -24.05 -0.12
N PRO A 41 28.23 -23.73 0.60
CA PRO A 41 28.20 -23.64 2.05
C PRO A 41 27.66 -22.27 2.52
N VAL A 42 27.19 -22.31 3.77
CA VAL A 42 26.38 -21.36 4.51
C VAL A 42 27.20 -20.18 5.03
N GLY A 43 26.61 -18.99 5.09
CA GLY A 43 27.16 -17.88 5.87
C GLY A 43 26.28 -16.65 5.95
N GLY A 44 25.93 -16.26 7.19
CA GLY A 44 25.94 -14.85 7.60
C GLY A 44 24.63 -14.07 7.54
N SER A 45 23.90 -14.08 8.66
CA SER A 45 22.88 -13.09 9.01
C SER A 45 23.43 -11.65 8.99
N HIS A 46 22.81 -10.76 8.21
CA HIS A 46 22.79 -9.33 8.54
C HIS A 46 21.41 -8.75 8.25
N SER A 47 20.73 -8.39 9.35
CA SER A 47 19.51 -7.59 9.34
C SER A 47 19.86 -6.19 8.83
N ALA A 48 19.47 -5.88 7.59
CA ALA A 48 19.64 -4.56 7.01
C ALA A 48 18.77 -3.54 7.77
N ARG A 49 19.39 -2.77 8.67
CA ARG A 49 18.78 -1.56 9.23
C ARG A 49 18.81 -0.49 8.15
N TYR A 50 17.65 -0.11 7.65
CA TYR A 50 17.51 0.97 6.68
C TYR A 50 17.79 2.33 7.34
N PRO A 51 18.49 3.27 6.67
CA PRO A 51 18.73 4.61 7.20
C PRO A 51 17.44 5.41 7.33
N ARG A 52 17.18 5.95 8.53
CA ARG A 52 16.11 6.92 8.80
C ARG A 52 16.49 8.25 8.17
N THR A 53 15.99 8.50 6.97
CA THR A 53 16.16 9.80 6.30
C THR A 53 14.94 10.64 6.63
N LYS A 54 15.14 11.74 7.37
CA LYS A 54 14.07 12.67 7.78
C LYS A 54 13.27 13.10 6.54
N CYS A 55 11.95 12.88 6.57
CA CYS A 55 11.00 13.36 5.57
C CYS A 55 11.13 14.88 5.42
N LYS A 56 11.84 15.34 4.40
CA LYS A 56 11.69 16.68 3.85
C LYS A 56 10.90 16.53 2.56
N LEU A 57 9.60 16.86 2.60
CA LEU A 57 8.83 17.50 1.51
C LEU A 57 7.36 17.62 1.93
N LEU A 58 6.77 18.77 1.59
CA LEU A 58 5.47 19.35 2.00
C LEU A 58 5.52 20.30 3.22
N GLU A 59 6.47 21.25 3.23
CA GLU A 59 6.20 22.57 3.82
C GLU A 59 5.58 23.43 2.72
N ASP A 60 4.25 23.57 2.78
CA ASP A 60 3.49 24.81 2.53
C ASP A 60 2.01 24.46 2.32
N GLY A 61 1.35 24.21 3.44
CA GLY A 61 -0.10 24.18 3.54
C GLY A 61 -0.51 25.09 4.68
N VAL A 62 -1.31 26.11 4.37
CA VAL A 62 -1.74 27.25 5.21
C VAL A 62 -2.37 26.88 6.57
N ASN A 63 -2.52 25.59 6.90
CA ASN A 63 -3.13 25.10 8.15
C ASN A 63 -2.29 24.08 8.95
N GLY A 64 -0.98 23.99 8.72
CA GLY A 64 -0.05 23.39 9.71
C GLY A 64 -0.10 21.87 9.90
N SER A 65 -0.71 21.10 8.99
CA SER A 65 -0.63 19.63 9.03
C SER A 65 0.25 19.07 7.92
N ILE A 66 1.30 18.34 8.31
CA ILE A 66 2.25 17.67 7.39
C ILE A 66 1.53 16.61 6.51
N SER A 67 0.36 16.13 6.95
CA SER A 67 -0.48 15.21 6.18
C SER A 67 -1.41 15.90 5.16
N GLY A 68 -1.57 17.23 5.21
CA GLY A 68 -2.63 17.94 4.48
C GLY A 68 -4.05 17.71 5.02
N LEU A 69 -4.19 17.06 6.17
CA LEU A 69 -5.46 16.82 6.88
C LEU A 69 -5.49 17.58 8.21
N THR A 70 -6.55 18.33 8.47
CA THR A 70 -6.71 19.02 9.77
C THR A 70 -7.00 18.01 10.89
N GLN A 71 -6.83 18.43 12.15
CA GLN A 71 -7.16 17.57 13.29
C GLN A 71 -8.64 17.16 13.31
N ASP A 72 -9.52 18.06 12.89
CA ASP A 72 -10.96 17.79 12.76
C ASP A 72 -11.25 16.79 11.64
N GLU A 73 -10.55 16.88 10.51
CA GLU A 73 -10.67 15.91 9.42
C GLU A 73 -10.19 14.53 9.84
N LYS A 74 -9.08 14.44 10.57
CA LYS A 74 -8.60 13.17 11.13
C LYS A 74 -9.65 12.53 12.04
N ARG A 75 -10.22 13.31 12.96
CA ARG A 75 -11.30 12.85 13.85
C ARG A 75 -12.55 12.45 13.06
N LEU A 76 -12.92 13.22 12.03
CA LEU A 76 -14.07 12.93 11.18
C LEU A 76 -13.91 11.60 10.46
N ILE A 77 -12.73 11.36 9.87
CA ILE A 77 -12.36 10.10 9.22
C ILE A 77 -12.47 8.93 10.20
N GLU A 78 -11.91 9.05 11.40
CA GLU A 78 -12.00 8.00 12.43
C GLU A 78 -13.46 7.68 12.77
N VAL A 79 -14.27 8.70 13.05
CA VAL A 79 -15.69 8.53 13.40
C VAL A 79 -16.45 7.86 12.26
N CYS A 80 -16.23 8.27 11.00
CA CYS A 80 -16.89 7.65 9.86
C CYS A 80 -16.42 6.21 9.65
N TRP A 81 -15.12 5.93 9.78
CA TRP A 81 -14.57 4.59 9.62
C TRP A 81 -15.13 3.61 10.65
N PHE A 82 -15.18 4.00 11.93
CA PHE A 82 -15.69 3.13 13.01
C PHE A 82 -17.22 2.97 13.02
N LYS A 83 -17.96 3.80 12.28
CA LYS A 83 -19.39 3.56 12.01
C LYS A 83 -19.63 2.43 11.01
N CYS A 84 -18.64 2.05 10.21
CA CYS A 84 -18.77 0.95 9.28
C CYS A 84 -18.60 -0.41 9.97
N THR A 85 -19.46 -1.35 9.60
CA THR A 85 -19.29 -2.76 9.95
C THR A 85 -18.13 -3.38 9.17
N GLN A 86 -17.55 -4.47 9.71
CA GLN A 86 -16.51 -5.22 9.00
C GLN A 86 -16.96 -5.72 7.62
N LYS A 87 -18.25 -6.09 7.48
CA LYS A 87 -18.82 -6.49 6.19
C LYS A 87 -18.80 -5.34 5.18
N GLN A 88 -19.11 -4.11 5.61
CA GLN A 88 -19.08 -2.93 4.76
C GLN A 88 -17.65 -2.57 4.33
N LEU A 89 -16.68 -2.62 5.25
CA LEU A 89 -15.28 -2.34 4.93
C LEU A 89 -14.69 -3.39 3.99
N LYS A 90 -14.97 -4.68 4.22
CA LYS A 90 -14.58 -5.76 3.31
C LYS A 90 -15.16 -5.55 1.92
N LYS A 91 -16.47 -5.28 1.83
CA LYS A 91 -17.14 -5.03 0.55
C LYS A 91 -16.54 -3.82 -0.17
N CYS A 92 -16.30 -2.72 0.55
CA CYS A 92 -15.63 -1.52 0.02
C CYS A 92 -14.27 -1.86 -0.61
N ALA A 93 -13.43 -2.62 0.09
CA ALA A 93 -12.12 -3.00 -0.42
C ALA A 93 -12.20 -3.95 -1.65
N GLU A 94 -13.15 -4.88 -1.67
CA GLU A 94 -13.43 -5.71 -2.84
C GLU A 94 -13.96 -4.88 -4.03
N ASP A 95 -14.82 -3.90 -3.78
CA ASP A 95 -15.36 -3.01 -4.81
C ASP A 95 -14.25 -2.12 -5.40
N ILE A 96 -13.35 -1.57 -4.57
CA ILE A 96 -12.13 -0.85 -5.03
C ILE A 96 -11.29 -1.75 -5.95
N PHE A 97 -10.96 -2.97 -5.51
CA PHE A 97 -10.08 -3.83 -6.31
C PHE A 97 -10.75 -4.29 -7.60
N SER A 98 -12.04 -4.59 -7.54
CA SER A 98 -12.85 -4.90 -8.72
C SER A 98 -12.78 -3.77 -9.74
N ASP A 99 -13.02 -2.53 -9.32
CA ASP A 99 -13.01 -1.38 -10.24
C ASP A 99 -11.64 -1.11 -10.83
N ILE A 100 -10.56 -1.30 -10.05
CA ILE A 100 -9.18 -1.20 -10.56
C ILE A 100 -8.99 -2.18 -11.72
N LEU A 101 -9.35 -3.46 -11.52
CA LEU A 101 -9.17 -4.51 -12.52
C LEU A 101 -10.05 -4.34 -13.77
N HIS A 102 -11.18 -3.65 -13.67
CA HIS A 102 -12.07 -3.38 -14.79
C HIS A 102 -11.80 -2.04 -15.49
N THR A 103 -10.96 -1.17 -14.92
CA THR A 103 -10.64 0.12 -15.54
C THR A 103 -9.64 -0.04 -16.69
N ASP A 104 -8.69 -0.98 -16.58
CA ASP A 104 -7.69 -1.26 -17.61
C ASP A 104 -7.33 -2.76 -17.63
N GLU A 105 -7.46 -3.41 -18.81
CA GLU A 105 -7.17 -4.85 -18.97
C GLU A 105 -5.71 -5.21 -18.66
N SER A 106 -4.76 -4.28 -18.79
CA SER A 106 -3.36 -4.50 -18.44
C SER A 106 -3.18 -4.75 -16.93
N LEU A 107 -4.09 -4.23 -16.10
CA LEU A 107 -4.09 -4.49 -14.66
C LEU A 107 -4.48 -5.94 -14.36
N LEU A 108 -5.39 -6.55 -15.13
CA LEU A 108 -5.68 -7.99 -14.99
C LEU A 108 -4.42 -8.83 -15.21
N LYS A 109 -3.62 -8.50 -16.24
CA LYS A 109 -2.34 -9.18 -16.52
C LYS A 109 -1.32 -8.94 -15.41
N LEU A 110 -1.21 -7.70 -14.93
CA LEU A 110 -0.31 -7.32 -13.84
C LEU A 110 -0.59 -8.17 -12.57
N PHE A 111 -1.86 -8.41 -12.27
CA PHE A 111 -2.30 -9.21 -11.14
C PHE A 111 -2.45 -10.71 -11.44
N ARG A 112 -2.19 -11.15 -12.68
CA ARG A 112 -2.33 -12.54 -13.16
C ARG A 112 -3.74 -13.09 -12.98
N LEU A 113 -4.74 -12.28 -13.35
CA LEU A 113 -6.17 -12.57 -13.25
C LEU A 113 -6.88 -12.52 -14.62
N GLU A 114 -6.15 -12.32 -15.71
CA GLU A 114 -6.66 -12.18 -17.08
C GLU A 114 -7.40 -13.43 -17.60
N SER A 115 -7.06 -14.61 -17.07
CA SER A 115 -7.71 -15.87 -17.48
C SER A 115 -9.02 -16.13 -16.74
N LEU A 116 -9.38 -15.32 -15.75
CA LEU A 116 -10.59 -15.50 -14.96
C LEU A 116 -11.75 -14.73 -15.59
N PRO A 117 -12.94 -15.36 -15.72
CA PRO A 117 -14.11 -14.62 -16.16
C PRO A 117 -14.52 -13.62 -15.07
N SER A 118 -14.98 -12.43 -15.48
CA SER A 118 -15.28 -11.31 -14.58
C SER A 118 -16.26 -11.69 -13.45
N ASN A 119 -17.22 -12.57 -13.72
CA ASN A 119 -18.19 -13.04 -12.74
C ASN A 119 -17.61 -13.94 -11.64
N ARG A 120 -16.42 -14.52 -11.84
CA ARG A 120 -15.72 -15.37 -10.84
C ARG A 120 -14.54 -14.66 -10.15
N LEU A 121 -14.23 -13.43 -10.56
CA LEU A 121 -13.08 -12.68 -10.05
C LEU A 121 -13.12 -12.56 -8.52
N ARG A 122 -14.29 -12.27 -7.95
CA ARG A 122 -14.50 -12.09 -6.50
C ARG A 122 -14.43 -13.38 -5.69
N GLU A 123 -14.59 -14.53 -6.33
CA GLU A 123 -14.49 -15.83 -5.69
C GLU A 123 -13.04 -16.26 -5.53
N ASN A 124 -12.13 -15.68 -6.32
CA ASN A 124 -10.72 -16.01 -6.32
C ASN A 124 -10.03 -15.63 -4.99
N GLU A 125 -9.25 -16.56 -4.43
CA GLU A 125 -8.56 -16.36 -3.15
C GLU A 125 -7.47 -15.29 -3.22
N TYR A 126 -6.77 -15.16 -4.36
CA TYR A 126 -5.81 -14.08 -4.56
C TYR A 126 -6.53 -12.73 -4.60
N PHE A 127 -7.68 -12.65 -5.27
CA PHE A 127 -8.49 -11.43 -5.28
C PHE A 127 -8.90 -11.01 -3.85
N LYS A 128 -9.46 -11.94 -3.07
CA LYS A 128 -9.87 -11.69 -1.68
C LYS A 128 -8.68 -11.29 -0.80
N ALA A 129 -7.54 -11.95 -0.95
CA ALA A 129 -6.34 -11.63 -0.19
C ALA A 129 -5.78 -10.26 -0.57
N HIS A 130 -5.78 -9.91 -1.86
CA HIS A 130 -5.26 -8.64 -2.33
C HIS A 130 -6.18 -7.47 -1.94
N SER A 131 -7.50 -7.62 -2.09
CA SER A 131 -8.47 -6.61 -1.65
C SER A 131 -8.40 -6.39 -0.14
N ALA A 132 -8.21 -7.44 0.66
CA ALA A 132 -8.02 -7.31 2.11
C ALA A 132 -6.82 -6.42 2.49
N ASN A 133 -5.77 -6.36 1.65
CA ASN A 133 -4.64 -5.46 1.90
C ASN A 133 -5.06 -3.98 1.90
N PHE A 134 -6.03 -3.60 1.07
CA PHE A 134 -6.55 -2.22 1.06
C PHE A 134 -7.22 -1.88 2.39
N SER A 135 -8.03 -2.80 2.93
CA SER A 135 -8.64 -2.62 4.26
C SER A 135 -7.58 -2.45 5.36
N ILE A 136 -6.48 -3.20 5.28
CA ILE A 136 -5.41 -3.13 6.28
C ILE A 136 -4.65 -1.80 6.19
N VAL A 137 -4.34 -1.33 4.97
CA VAL A 137 -3.67 -0.03 4.76
C VAL A 137 -4.56 1.12 5.19
N LEU A 138 -5.84 1.12 4.80
CA LEU A 138 -6.80 2.13 5.22
C LEU A 138 -6.94 2.15 6.75
N ASN A 139 -7.08 0.98 7.37
CA ASN A 139 -7.20 0.90 8.83
C ASN A 139 -5.92 1.37 9.55
N LEU A 140 -4.73 1.08 9.02
CA LEU A 140 -3.47 1.62 9.54
C LEU A 140 -3.53 3.14 9.58
N VAL A 141 -3.87 3.77 8.46
CA VAL A 141 -3.88 5.23 8.31
C VAL A 141 -4.91 5.85 9.24
N VAL A 142 -6.15 5.35 9.20
CA VAL A 142 -7.23 5.85 10.07
C VAL A 142 -6.84 5.80 11.55
N THR A 143 -6.16 4.74 12.00
CA THR A 143 -5.85 4.56 13.43
C THR A 143 -4.54 5.20 13.87
N SER A 144 -3.73 5.73 12.94
CA SER A 144 -2.35 6.13 13.22
C SER A 144 -1.97 7.52 12.72
N ILE A 145 -2.77 8.15 11.85
CA ILE A 145 -2.45 9.45 11.25
C ILE A 145 -2.47 10.63 12.24
N GLY A 146 -3.14 10.48 13.38
CA GLY A 146 -3.11 11.42 14.50
C GLY A 146 -1.84 11.28 15.33
N ASP A 147 -1.65 10.09 15.93
CA ASP A 147 -0.67 9.90 17.00
C ASP A 147 0.69 9.37 16.51
N ASN A 148 0.74 8.68 15.37
CA ASN A 148 1.92 7.97 14.87
C ASN A 148 2.22 8.36 13.42
N PHE A 149 2.22 9.67 13.15
CA PHE A 149 2.31 10.21 11.80
C PHE A 149 3.58 9.76 11.04
N GLU A 150 4.76 9.90 11.65
CA GLU A 150 6.03 9.51 11.00
C GLU A 150 6.06 8.02 10.65
N GLN A 151 5.63 7.15 11.57
CA GLN A 151 5.59 5.71 11.37
C GLN A 151 4.59 5.32 10.27
N THR A 152 3.47 6.05 10.19
CA THR A 152 2.48 5.89 9.11
C THR A 152 3.10 6.25 7.76
N CYS A 153 3.83 7.36 7.67
CA CYS A 153 4.54 7.76 6.45
C CYS A 153 5.61 6.72 6.05
N GLU A 154 6.45 6.27 6.99
CA GLU A 154 7.47 5.25 6.75
C GLU A 154 6.86 3.94 6.22
N ALA A 155 5.73 3.50 6.79
CA ALA A 155 5.03 2.29 6.35
C ALA A 155 4.46 2.44 4.92
N LEU A 156 3.85 3.58 4.60
CA LEU A 156 3.30 3.87 3.27
C LEU A 156 4.41 4.02 2.21
N GLN A 157 5.50 4.69 2.53
CA GLN A 157 6.67 4.79 1.66
C GLN A 157 7.32 3.41 1.44
N THR A 158 7.37 2.56 2.47
CA THR A 158 7.86 1.18 2.31
C THR A 158 6.96 0.39 1.36
N LEU A 159 5.64 0.54 1.48
CA LEU A 159 4.69 -0.08 0.56
C LEU A 159 4.92 0.41 -0.89
N GLY A 160 5.06 1.72 -1.07
CA GLY A 160 5.38 2.33 -2.36
C GLY A 160 6.69 1.85 -2.98
N TYR A 161 7.75 1.74 -2.15
CA TYR A 161 9.05 1.20 -2.58
C TYR A 161 8.91 -0.22 -3.15
N GLN A 162 8.10 -1.07 -2.52
CA GLN A 162 7.86 -2.42 -3.01
C GLN A 162 7.15 -2.47 -4.36
N HIS A 163 6.33 -1.46 -4.70
CA HIS A 163 5.66 -1.41 -6.01
C HIS A 163 6.64 -1.25 -7.18
N VAL A 164 7.91 -0.89 -6.92
CA VAL A 164 8.95 -0.83 -7.96
C VAL A 164 9.20 -2.21 -8.58
N SER A 165 9.02 -3.32 -7.85
CA SER A 165 9.17 -4.66 -8.43
C SER A 165 8.09 -4.99 -9.47
N LEU A 166 6.95 -4.31 -9.41
CA LEU A 166 5.85 -4.48 -10.36
C LEU A 166 6.15 -3.78 -11.70
N ARG A 167 7.12 -2.86 -11.75
CA ARG A 167 7.52 -2.18 -12.99
C ARG A 167 8.01 -3.16 -14.04
N ASP A 168 8.80 -4.15 -13.62
CA ASP A 168 9.31 -5.21 -14.51
C ASP A 168 8.17 -6.10 -15.06
N HIS A 169 6.98 -6.01 -14.47
CA HIS A 169 5.76 -6.72 -14.84
C HIS A 169 4.71 -5.82 -15.51
N GLY A 170 5.10 -4.60 -15.93
CA GLY A 170 4.22 -3.68 -16.65
C GLY A 170 3.45 -2.69 -15.77
N PHE A 171 3.85 -2.47 -14.52
CA PHE A 171 3.30 -1.37 -13.71
C PHE A 171 3.66 -0.01 -14.31
N GLN A 172 2.64 0.80 -14.60
CA GLN A 172 2.77 2.14 -15.17
C GLN A 172 2.42 3.19 -14.13
N THR A 173 3.04 4.37 -14.21
CA THR A 173 2.78 5.47 -13.28
C THR A 173 1.35 5.99 -13.38
N ILE A 174 0.69 5.85 -14.54
CA ILE A 174 -0.72 6.22 -14.73
C ILE A 174 -1.67 5.38 -13.87
N TYR A 175 -1.26 4.19 -13.42
CA TYR A 175 -2.10 3.36 -12.54
C TYR A 175 -2.31 4.00 -11.18
N TRP A 176 -1.45 4.92 -10.74
CA TRP A 176 -1.70 5.69 -9.52
C TRP A 176 -2.95 6.56 -9.63
N ASP A 177 -3.25 7.08 -10.82
CA ASP A 177 -4.41 7.92 -11.06
C ASP A 177 -5.67 7.04 -11.13
N ILE A 178 -5.58 5.87 -11.79
CA ILE A 178 -6.63 4.84 -11.74
C ILE A 178 -6.95 4.45 -10.30
N PHE A 179 -5.94 4.21 -9.46
CA PHE A 179 -6.15 3.87 -8.06
C PHE A 179 -6.89 4.99 -7.34
N THR A 180 -6.49 6.25 -7.55
CA THR A 180 -7.16 7.43 -6.97
C THR A 180 -8.65 7.42 -7.30
N ASP A 181 -9.00 7.32 -8.58
CA ASP A 181 -10.39 7.32 -9.05
C ASP A 181 -11.20 6.15 -8.47
N CYS A 182 -10.61 4.96 -8.39
CA CYS A 182 -11.26 3.79 -7.82
C CYS A 182 -11.51 3.93 -6.31
N PHE A 183 -10.57 4.50 -5.56
CA PHE A 183 -10.76 4.79 -4.13
C PHE A 183 -11.83 5.87 -3.90
N GLU A 184 -11.92 6.88 -4.76
CA GLU A 184 -12.93 7.93 -4.64
C GLU A 184 -14.35 7.45 -4.98
N ARG A 185 -14.49 6.61 -6.02
CA ARG A 185 -15.77 6.00 -6.40
C ARG A 185 -16.30 5.05 -5.32
N ASN A 186 -15.41 4.35 -4.62
CA ASN A 186 -15.76 3.28 -3.68
C ASN A 186 -15.59 3.69 -2.21
N ARG A 187 -16.14 4.85 -1.84
CA ARG A 187 -16.14 5.32 -0.44
C ARG A 187 -16.93 4.40 0.49
N PRO A 188 -16.50 4.23 1.75
CA PRO A 188 -17.32 3.55 2.74
C PRO A 188 -18.66 4.27 2.95
N PRO A 189 -19.76 3.55 3.20
CA PRO A 189 -21.13 4.09 3.20
C PRO A 189 -21.44 5.08 4.32
N SER A 190 -20.53 5.27 5.28
CA SER A 190 -20.62 6.26 6.35
C SER A 190 -20.12 7.66 5.94
N PHE A 191 -19.42 7.79 4.81
CA PHE A 191 -18.91 9.06 4.28
C PHE A 191 -19.91 9.66 3.29
N ARG A 192 -20.96 10.31 3.81
CA ARG A 192 -22.13 10.76 3.03
C ARG A 192 -22.16 12.26 2.81
N LYS A 193 -21.71 13.04 3.78
CA LYS A 193 -21.71 14.51 3.72
C LYS A 193 -20.51 15.00 2.93
N ASP A 194 -20.60 16.19 2.34
CA ASP A 194 -19.52 16.70 1.50
C ASP A 194 -18.22 16.89 2.27
N ALA A 195 -18.27 17.37 3.52
CA ALA A 195 -17.08 17.41 4.37
C ALA A 195 -16.44 16.03 4.63
N GLU A 196 -17.26 14.98 4.78
CA GLU A 196 -16.78 13.61 4.98
C GLU A 196 -16.13 13.09 3.68
N LYS A 197 -16.78 13.35 2.54
CA LYS A 197 -16.28 13.02 1.21
C LYS A 197 -14.93 13.67 0.91
N GLU A 198 -14.80 14.95 1.21
CA GLU A 198 -13.56 15.71 1.04
C GLU A 198 -12.44 15.18 1.93
N ALA A 199 -12.75 14.89 3.21
CA ALA A 199 -11.78 14.31 4.14
C ALA A 199 -11.31 12.92 3.66
N TRP A 200 -12.20 12.11 3.09
CA TRP A 200 -11.82 10.85 2.46
C TRP A 200 -10.86 11.07 1.28
N SER A 201 -11.22 11.94 0.33
CA SER A 201 -10.38 12.23 -0.84
C SER A 201 -8.99 12.72 -0.42
N ARG A 202 -8.89 13.65 0.54
CA ARG A 202 -7.60 14.11 1.08
C ARG A 202 -6.80 12.99 1.75
N MET A 203 -7.45 12.08 2.46
CA MET A 203 -6.77 10.91 3.04
C MET A 203 -6.21 9.99 1.96
N ILE A 204 -6.96 9.72 0.90
CA ILE A 204 -6.50 8.88 -0.22
C ILE A 204 -5.31 9.55 -0.93
N LEU A 205 -5.40 10.86 -1.20
CA LEU A 205 -4.30 11.62 -1.79
C LEU A 205 -3.05 11.59 -0.90
N PHE A 206 -3.22 11.71 0.42
CA PHE A 206 -2.11 11.54 1.37
C PHE A 206 -1.47 10.16 1.26
N ILE A 207 -2.28 9.08 1.26
CA ILE A 207 -1.79 7.70 1.15
C ILE A 207 -0.97 7.51 -0.13
N LEU A 208 -1.54 7.90 -1.27
CA LEU A 208 -0.91 7.72 -2.57
C LEU A 208 0.31 8.63 -2.74
N SER A 209 0.31 9.84 -2.17
CA SER A 209 1.49 10.71 -2.13
C SER A 209 2.66 10.04 -1.40
N GLN A 210 2.42 9.49 -0.20
CA GLN A 210 3.46 8.79 0.56
C GLN A 210 3.94 7.51 -0.17
N MET A 211 3.04 6.75 -0.80
CA MET A 211 3.44 5.62 -1.63
C MET A 211 4.28 6.06 -2.84
N LYS A 212 3.90 7.15 -3.53
CA LYS A 212 4.68 7.72 -4.64
C LYS A 212 6.09 8.11 -4.17
N VAL A 213 6.25 8.74 -2.99
CA VAL A 213 7.59 9.05 -2.43
C VAL A 213 8.45 7.78 -2.31
N GLY A 214 7.88 6.72 -1.73
CA GLY A 214 8.53 5.42 -1.61
C GLY A 214 8.92 4.79 -2.94
N TYR A 215 8.01 4.85 -3.92
CA TYR A 215 8.20 4.33 -5.26
C TYR A 215 9.35 5.02 -5.99
N HIS A 216 9.40 6.36 -5.96
CA HIS A 216 10.50 7.13 -6.57
C HIS A 216 11.85 6.83 -5.92
N ARG A 217 11.88 6.65 -4.60
CA ARG A 217 13.10 6.21 -3.89
C ARG A 217 13.59 4.87 -4.43
N GLY A 218 12.71 3.87 -4.55
CA GLY A 218 13.11 2.57 -5.08
C GLY A 218 13.53 2.58 -6.55
N LEU A 219 12.99 3.50 -7.36
CA LEU A 219 13.49 3.71 -8.72
C LEU A 219 14.89 4.31 -8.74
N ALA A 220 15.18 5.27 -7.87
CA ALA A 220 16.50 5.88 -7.75
C ALA A 220 17.56 4.85 -7.32
N ASP A 221 17.25 4.03 -6.31
CA ASP A 221 18.16 3.00 -5.80
C ASP A 221 18.50 1.97 -6.89
N ARG A 222 17.50 1.46 -7.63
CA ARG A 222 17.75 0.56 -8.77
C ARG A 222 18.56 1.19 -9.89
N LYS A 223 18.41 2.50 -10.12
CA LYS A 223 19.21 3.23 -11.13
C LYS A 223 20.67 3.33 -10.68
N MET A 224 20.92 3.60 -9.40
CA MET A 224 22.27 3.65 -8.84
C MET A 224 22.94 2.28 -8.86
N GLU A 225 22.23 1.20 -8.51
CA GLU A 225 22.73 -0.17 -8.60
C GLU A 225 23.22 -0.49 -10.02
N ARG A 226 22.41 -0.18 -11.05
CA ARG A 226 22.79 -0.39 -12.46
C ARG A 226 24.02 0.38 -12.90
N LEU A 227 24.23 1.59 -12.38
CA LEU A 227 25.40 2.43 -12.70
C LEU A 227 26.66 2.03 -11.92
N SER A 228 26.50 1.30 -10.80
CA SER A 228 27.59 0.90 -9.92
C SER A 228 28.24 -0.45 -10.27
N VAL A 229 27.70 -1.20 -11.24
CA VAL A 229 28.31 -2.46 -11.69
C VAL A 229 29.54 -2.15 -12.54
N PRO A 230 30.78 -2.49 -12.11
CA PRO A 230 31.96 -2.29 -12.92
C PRO A 230 31.87 -3.20 -14.15
N VAL A 231 32.04 -2.62 -15.34
CA VAL A 231 32.27 -3.40 -16.56
C VAL A 231 33.67 -3.99 -16.45
N ILE A 232 33.75 -5.24 -15.99
CA ILE A 232 34.99 -6.01 -16.03
C ILE A 232 35.15 -6.48 -17.49
N TYR A 233 36.08 -5.85 -18.20
CA TYR A 233 36.62 -6.34 -19.47
C TYR A 233 37.74 -7.36 -19.21
#